data_AF-A0A482VNR8-F1
#
_entry.id   AF-A0A482VNR8-F1
#
_cell.length_a   1.000
_cell.length_b   1.000
_cell.length_c   1.000
_cell.angle_alpha   90.00
_cell.angle_beta   90.00
_cell.angle_gamma   90.00
#
_symmetry.space_group_name_H-M   'P 1'
#
loop_
_entity.id
_entity.type
_entity.pdbx_description
1 polymer ?
#
loop_
_entity_poly.entity_id
_entity_poly.type
_entity_poly.pdbx_seq_one_letter_code
_entity_poly.pdbx_strand_id
1 'polypeptide(L)'
;PNTIIDQAKTKLDELRTIVETAIKTANNDLQILKSNTDVYAQDTEASGQRSIEEEKQKINDNLETIKNLASSVHLDISSCLNGRESSLENKFQSSIDELKSCISNQDKEGIKIVTNSKDTVDSTISIVDDLDQQLNRCTDSILCIGPIVRQIEVEMVELPVKISTEVTRASQLIETLKPSIDDCSESNVAQYIGDAGAILGEIEDCAATIKGVNGEVNPYDLVDEAKAQLQELLSIVRSTIFQAFRDLDNSARDLVYYRDNALSGARLSIQSGYETLEAQLSTIKNLAEIDGTDISPCLAGNEQALNELPEVCLDDLRECLVFTNVEMTVILNNARYNIDIIINEVNSLPRDIIDEAKTQLEELKRIVQGDIFVAHDDLQALRVDFLTDSDTTVKEGTVEIQQEHETIWAQLQTIKELAIQANKDISPCTNIREELLNRLPGVFIDQMGYCMGAQVREADKFLQDSAYIIDININKVHELEHQLNRCGDSIQCVAPIVTEIDLDMIRLPQNIKTEVQAVGSLLTTLKISVQNCA
;
A
#
# COMPACT_ATOMS: atom_id res chain seq x y z
N PRO A 1 -22.02 -40.39 30.15
CA PRO A 1 -20.54 -40.30 30.15
C PRO A 1 -20.09 -39.78 28.78
N ASN A 2 -19.58 -38.55 28.72
CA ASN A 2 -18.95 -38.04 27.50
C ASN A 2 -17.63 -38.80 27.37
N THR A 3 -17.49 -39.61 26.33
CA THR A 3 -16.24 -40.30 26.04
C THR A 3 -15.20 -39.27 25.59
N ILE A 4 -13.91 -39.65 25.59
CA ILE A 4 -12.83 -38.77 25.11
C ILE A 4 -13.05 -38.41 23.64
N ILE A 5 -13.61 -39.32 22.83
CA ILE A 5 -13.95 -39.03 21.43
C ILE A 5 -15.08 -38.01 21.31
N ASP A 6 -16.07 -37.99 22.20
CA ASP A 6 -17.14 -36.98 22.19
C ASP A 6 -16.58 -35.58 22.47
N GLN A 7 -15.62 -35.48 23.39
CA GLN A 7 -14.93 -34.21 23.69
C GLN A 7 -14.08 -33.73 22.50
N ALA A 8 -13.35 -34.64 21.87
CA ALA A 8 -12.55 -34.32 20.68
C ALA A 8 -13.42 -33.84 19.51
N LYS A 9 -14.58 -34.48 19.29
CA LYS A 9 -15.55 -34.06 18.28
C LYS A 9 -16.11 -32.67 18.56
N THR A 10 -16.41 -32.37 19.82
CA THR A 10 -16.88 -31.03 20.21
C THR A 10 -15.84 -29.96 19.88
N LYS A 11 -14.55 -30.19 20.20
CA LYS A 11 -13.46 -29.26 19.83
C LYS A 11 -13.27 -29.14 18.31
N LEU A 12 -13.44 -30.24 17.58
CA LEU A 12 -13.38 -30.21 16.12
C LEU A 12 -14.52 -29.39 15.51
N ASP A 13 -15.74 -29.47 16.05
CA ASP A 13 -16.88 -28.65 15.63
C ASP A 13 -16.65 -27.17 15.95
N GLU A 14 -16.03 -26.86 17.09
CA GLU A 14 -15.57 -25.50 17.43
C GLU A 14 -14.54 -24.98 16.43
N LEU A 15 -13.50 -25.76 16.12
CA LEU A 15 -12.50 -25.44 15.09
C LEU A 15 -13.16 -25.18 13.75
N ARG A 16 -14.06 -26.07 13.31
CA ARG A 16 -14.79 -25.91 12.04
C ARG A 16 -15.55 -24.59 11.99
N THR A 17 -16.27 -24.25 13.06
CA THR A 17 -17.02 -22.99 13.17
C THR A 17 -16.11 -21.76 13.07
N ILE A 18 -14.95 -21.79 13.74
CA ILE A 18 -13.95 -20.72 13.70
C ILE A 18 -13.41 -20.55 12.27
N VAL A 19 -12.99 -21.64 11.64
CA VAL A 19 -12.41 -21.64 10.28
C VAL A 19 -13.45 -21.19 9.24
N GLU A 20 -14.68 -21.69 9.31
CA GLU A 20 -15.76 -21.25 8.40
C GLU A 20 -16.07 -19.75 8.54
N THR A 21 -16.04 -19.23 9.76
CA THR A 21 -16.22 -17.79 10.02
C THR A 21 -15.07 -16.98 9.46
N ALA A 22 -13.82 -17.44 9.63
CA ALA A 22 -12.63 -16.80 9.06
C ALA A 22 -12.66 -16.81 7.53
N ILE A 23 -12.97 -17.96 6.90
CA ILE A 23 -13.13 -18.10 5.44
C ILE A 23 -14.21 -17.16 4.92
N LYS A 24 -15.36 -17.08 5.59
CA LYS A 24 -16.46 -16.19 5.18
C LYS A 24 -16.02 -14.72 5.22
N THR A 25 -15.30 -14.31 6.26
CA THR A 25 -14.79 -12.94 6.40
C THR A 25 -13.77 -12.64 5.32
N ALA A 26 -12.76 -13.51 5.16
CA ALA A 26 -11.74 -13.38 4.12
C ALA A 26 -12.33 -13.33 2.70
N ASN A 27 -13.37 -14.13 2.42
CA ASN A 27 -14.07 -14.09 1.15
C ASN A 27 -14.79 -12.77 0.89
N ASN A 28 -15.39 -12.16 1.92
CA ASN A 28 -15.99 -10.84 1.80
C ASN A 28 -14.90 -9.79 1.53
N ASP A 29 -13.78 -9.84 2.26
CA ASP A 29 -12.68 -8.89 2.11
C ASP A 29 -12.04 -8.98 0.72
N LEU A 30 -11.80 -10.20 0.22
CA LEU A 30 -11.32 -10.46 -1.13
C LEU A 30 -12.32 -9.96 -2.20
N GLN A 31 -13.62 -10.08 -1.94
CA GLN A 31 -14.63 -9.56 -2.87
C GLN A 31 -14.66 -8.01 -2.88
N ILE A 32 -14.52 -7.37 -1.72
CA ILE A 32 -14.37 -5.91 -1.62
C ILE A 32 -13.11 -5.47 -2.36
N LEU A 33 -11.98 -6.15 -2.12
CA LEU A 33 -10.70 -5.86 -2.76
C LEU A 33 -10.82 -5.94 -4.29
N LYS A 34 -11.47 -6.98 -4.82
CA LYS A 34 -11.76 -7.11 -6.26
C LYS A 34 -12.59 -5.93 -6.79
N SER A 35 -13.67 -5.57 -6.09
CA SER A 35 -14.51 -4.44 -6.50
C SER A 35 -13.75 -3.13 -6.49
N ASN A 36 -12.88 -2.91 -5.50
CA ASN A 36 -12.07 -1.70 -5.42
C ASN A 36 -11.05 -1.62 -6.58
N THR A 37 -10.42 -2.75 -6.95
CA THR A 37 -9.52 -2.79 -8.12
C THR A 37 -10.25 -2.49 -9.43
N ASP A 38 -11.45 -3.05 -9.63
CA ASP A 38 -12.25 -2.81 -10.84
C ASP A 38 -12.68 -1.34 -10.95
N VAL A 39 -13.15 -0.74 -9.84
CA VAL A 39 -13.51 0.69 -9.78
C VAL A 39 -12.29 1.57 -10.08
N TYR A 40 -11.14 1.28 -9.43
CA TYR A 40 -9.90 2.02 -9.67
C TYR A 40 -9.49 1.99 -11.14
N ALA A 41 -9.50 0.80 -11.76
CA ALA A 41 -9.18 0.65 -13.17
C ALA A 41 -10.13 1.44 -14.08
N GLN A 42 -11.44 1.40 -13.81
CA GLN A 42 -12.45 2.14 -14.56
C GLN A 42 -12.28 3.66 -14.44
N ASP A 43 -12.00 4.16 -13.23
CA ASP A 43 -11.77 5.59 -12.98
C ASP A 43 -10.50 6.08 -13.69
N THR A 44 -9.41 5.32 -13.61
CA THR A 44 -8.16 5.63 -14.32
C THR A 44 -8.34 5.59 -15.84
N GLU A 45 -9.12 4.63 -16.37
CA GLU A 45 -9.49 4.57 -17.79
C GLU A 45 -10.28 5.82 -18.22
N ALA A 46 -11.31 6.18 -17.46
CA ALA A 46 -12.14 7.35 -17.76
C ALA A 46 -11.34 8.65 -17.72
N SER A 47 -10.42 8.79 -16.75
CA SER A 47 -9.52 9.93 -16.65
C SER A 47 -8.56 10.02 -17.83
N GLY A 48 -7.92 8.90 -18.22
CA GLY A 48 -7.05 8.83 -19.40
C GLY A 48 -7.79 9.19 -20.70
N GLN A 49 -9.02 8.69 -20.88
CA GLN A 49 -9.86 9.03 -22.04
C GLN A 49 -10.19 10.51 -22.10
N ARG A 50 -10.58 11.11 -20.97
CA ARG A 50 -10.88 12.55 -20.88
C ARG A 50 -9.66 13.37 -21.28
N SER A 51 -8.49 13.00 -20.76
CA SER A 51 -7.22 13.67 -21.07
C SER A 51 -6.89 13.60 -22.57
N ILE A 52 -7.08 12.43 -23.21
CA ILE A 52 -6.89 12.28 -24.66
C ILE A 52 -7.90 13.14 -25.45
N GLU A 53 -9.16 13.20 -25.04
CA GLU A 53 -10.20 14.01 -25.70
C GLU A 53 -9.93 15.52 -25.59
N GLU A 54 -9.47 15.98 -24.43
CA GLU A 54 -9.07 17.38 -24.22
C GLU A 54 -7.89 17.77 -25.10
N GLU A 55 -6.89 16.90 -25.22
CA GLU A 55 -5.76 17.13 -26.12
C GLU A 55 -6.19 17.08 -27.59
N LYS A 56 -7.10 16.18 -27.96
CA LYS A 56 -7.71 16.15 -29.30
C LYS A 56 -8.35 17.47 -29.66
N GLN A 57 -9.10 18.07 -28.73
CA GLN A 57 -9.73 19.37 -28.96
C GLN A 57 -8.66 20.45 -29.20
N LYS A 58 -7.60 20.50 -28.41
CA LYS A 58 -6.48 21.46 -28.60
C LYS A 58 -5.79 21.27 -29.96
N ILE A 59 -5.57 20.03 -30.38
CA ILE A 59 -5.00 19.69 -31.69
C ILE A 59 -5.90 20.17 -32.83
N ASN A 60 -7.21 19.97 -32.72
CA ASN A 60 -8.19 20.44 -33.70
C ASN A 60 -8.24 21.97 -33.78
N ASP A 61 -8.19 22.66 -32.64
CA ASP A 61 -8.17 24.13 -32.58
C ASP A 61 -6.89 24.70 -33.24
N ASN A 62 -5.74 24.05 -33.02
CA ASN A 62 -4.49 24.41 -33.71
C ASN A 62 -4.59 24.19 -35.21
N LEU A 63 -5.13 23.04 -35.64
CA LEU A 63 -5.34 22.73 -37.05
C LEU A 63 -6.25 23.77 -37.74
N GLU A 64 -7.34 24.17 -37.07
CA GLU A 64 -8.25 25.19 -37.57
C GLU A 64 -7.59 26.57 -37.63
N THR A 65 -6.72 26.89 -36.66
CA THR A 65 -5.89 28.10 -36.70
C THR A 65 -4.98 28.12 -37.93
N ILE A 66 -4.30 27.00 -38.25
CA ILE A 66 -3.46 26.87 -39.44
C ILE A 66 -4.28 27.08 -40.72
N LYS A 67 -5.47 26.46 -40.82
CA LYS A 67 -6.39 26.62 -41.97
C LYS A 67 -6.84 28.06 -42.17
N ASN A 68 -7.21 28.74 -41.08
CA ASN A 68 -7.65 30.13 -41.12
C ASN A 68 -6.50 31.07 -41.51
N LEU A 69 -5.30 30.83 -40.97
CA LEU A 69 -4.11 31.59 -41.34
C LEU A 69 -3.78 31.42 -42.82
N ALA A 70 -3.72 30.18 -43.33
CA ALA A 70 -3.49 29.90 -44.75
C ALA A 70 -4.53 30.57 -45.67
N SER A 71 -5.81 30.49 -45.29
CA SER A 71 -6.91 31.12 -46.02
C SER A 71 -6.77 32.65 -46.08
N SER A 72 -6.35 33.27 -44.97
CA SER A 72 -6.17 34.74 -44.88
C SER A 72 -5.07 35.28 -45.81
N VAL A 73 -4.10 34.44 -46.17
CA VAL A 73 -3.00 34.76 -47.10
C VAL A 73 -3.18 34.14 -48.49
N HIS A 74 -4.38 33.60 -48.80
CA HIS A 74 -4.70 32.92 -50.05
C HIS A 74 -3.76 31.74 -50.40
N LEU A 75 -3.27 31.04 -49.38
CA LEU A 75 -2.44 29.84 -49.51
C LEU A 75 -3.32 28.59 -49.54
N ASP A 76 -3.23 27.79 -50.60
CA ASP A 76 -3.90 26.49 -50.68
C ASP A 76 -3.03 25.42 -50.00
N ILE A 77 -3.46 24.97 -48.82
CA ILE A 77 -2.80 23.90 -48.03
C ILE A 77 -3.49 22.54 -48.18
N SER A 78 -4.41 22.36 -49.13
CA SER A 78 -5.16 21.10 -49.31
C SER A 78 -4.24 19.88 -49.51
N SER A 79 -3.11 20.07 -50.19
CA SER A 79 -2.08 19.05 -50.37
C SER A 79 -1.37 18.66 -49.05
N CYS A 80 -1.26 19.59 -48.10
CA CYS A 80 -0.69 19.35 -46.77
C CYS A 80 -1.66 18.60 -45.86
N LEU A 81 -2.97 18.86 -45.99
CA LEU A 81 -4.01 18.20 -45.20
C LEU A 81 -4.33 16.78 -45.67
N ASN A 82 -4.08 16.48 -46.95
CA ASN A 82 -4.50 15.23 -47.58
C ASN A 82 -4.01 13.98 -46.83
N GLY A 83 -4.94 13.29 -46.17
CA GLY A 83 -4.70 12.10 -45.37
C GLY A 83 -4.25 12.36 -43.92
N ARG A 84 -3.69 13.55 -43.61
CA ARG A 84 -3.19 13.86 -42.25
C ARG A 84 -4.31 14.07 -41.24
N GLU A 85 -5.44 14.66 -41.65
CA GLU A 85 -6.63 14.78 -40.79
C GLU A 85 -7.18 13.40 -40.42
N SER A 86 -7.27 12.50 -41.39
CA SER A 86 -7.64 11.10 -41.14
C SER A 86 -6.62 10.40 -40.23
N SER A 87 -5.32 10.69 -40.39
CA SER A 87 -4.27 10.15 -39.51
C SER A 87 -4.42 10.63 -38.07
N LEU A 88 -4.78 11.90 -37.82
CA LEU A 88 -5.05 12.43 -36.47
C LEU A 88 -6.23 11.69 -35.83
N GLU A 89 -7.34 11.52 -36.55
CA GLU A 89 -8.51 10.80 -36.01
C GLU A 89 -8.20 9.32 -35.76
N ASN A 90 -7.49 8.66 -36.68
CA ASN A 90 -7.05 7.28 -36.49
C ASN A 90 -6.13 7.14 -35.28
N LYS A 91 -5.23 8.10 -35.04
CA LYS A 91 -4.33 8.12 -33.89
C LYS A 91 -5.07 8.30 -32.58
N PHE A 92 -6.04 9.21 -32.55
CA PHE A 92 -6.94 9.37 -31.42
C PHE A 92 -7.63 8.04 -31.06
N GLN A 93 -8.27 7.40 -32.05
CA GLN A 93 -8.98 6.14 -31.79
C GLN A 93 -8.03 5.01 -31.35
N SER A 94 -6.85 4.89 -31.98
CA SER A 94 -5.88 3.87 -31.58
C SER A 94 -5.37 4.06 -30.16
N SER A 95 -5.12 5.31 -29.73
CA SER A 95 -4.64 5.59 -28.37
C SER A 95 -5.71 5.29 -27.32
N ILE A 96 -6.99 5.54 -27.60
CA ILE A 96 -8.10 5.15 -26.72
C ILE A 96 -8.20 3.61 -26.61
N ASP A 97 -8.05 2.89 -27.72
CA ASP A 97 -8.12 1.43 -27.73
C ASP A 97 -6.91 0.80 -27.00
N GLU A 98 -5.70 1.36 -27.20
CA GLU A 98 -4.46 0.96 -26.51
C GLU A 98 -4.57 1.20 -24.99
N LEU A 99 -5.08 2.37 -24.57
CA LEU A 99 -5.37 2.70 -23.17
C LEU A 99 -6.28 1.65 -22.51
N LYS A 100 -7.45 1.40 -23.12
CA LYS A 100 -8.44 0.42 -22.65
C LYS A 100 -7.84 -0.97 -22.52
N SER A 101 -7.09 -1.40 -23.54
CA SER A 101 -6.46 -2.71 -23.57
C SER A 101 -5.42 -2.85 -22.46
N CYS A 102 -4.58 -1.83 -22.25
CA CYS A 102 -3.56 -1.82 -21.22
C CYS A 102 -4.17 -1.95 -19.81
N ILE A 103 -5.13 -1.08 -19.47
CA ILE A 103 -5.81 -1.07 -18.17
C ILE A 103 -6.58 -2.38 -17.94
N SER A 104 -7.32 -2.86 -18.95
CA SER A 104 -8.07 -4.13 -18.85
C SER A 104 -7.16 -5.34 -18.59
N ASN A 105 -5.92 -5.32 -19.07
CA ASN A 105 -4.97 -6.41 -18.79
C ASN A 105 -4.46 -6.38 -17.35
N GLN A 106 -4.22 -5.19 -16.78
CA GLN A 106 -3.82 -5.05 -15.38
C GLN A 106 -4.95 -5.42 -14.42
N ASP A 107 -6.18 -4.98 -14.71
CA ASP A 107 -7.37 -5.35 -13.94
C ASP A 107 -7.56 -6.88 -13.91
N LYS A 108 -7.42 -7.56 -15.05
CA LYS A 108 -7.48 -9.04 -15.11
C LYS A 108 -6.43 -9.72 -14.24
N GLU A 109 -5.21 -9.18 -14.14
CA GLU A 109 -4.19 -9.73 -13.25
C GLU A 109 -4.57 -9.49 -11.78
N GLY A 110 -5.14 -8.34 -11.44
CA GLY A 110 -5.73 -8.07 -10.12
C GLY A 110 -6.83 -9.07 -9.75
N ILE A 111 -7.78 -9.31 -10.66
CA ILE A 111 -8.85 -10.31 -10.47
C ILE A 111 -8.27 -11.72 -10.25
N LYS A 112 -7.20 -12.07 -10.98
CA LYS A 112 -6.53 -13.37 -10.86
C LYS A 112 -5.82 -13.52 -9.51
N ILE A 113 -5.18 -12.46 -8.99
CA ILE A 113 -4.60 -12.45 -7.63
C ILE A 113 -5.68 -12.75 -6.58
N VAL A 114 -6.82 -12.05 -6.65
CA VAL A 114 -7.93 -12.26 -5.72
C VAL A 114 -8.47 -13.69 -5.83
N THR A 115 -8.66 -14.19 -7.05
CA THR A 115 -9.21 -15.53 -7.29
C THR A 115 -8.29 -16.62 -6.73
N ASN A 116 -6.98 -16.53 -6.98
CA ASN A 116 -6.00 -17.47 -6.44
C ASN A 116 -5.94 -17.45 -4.90
N SER A 117 -6.08 -16.26 -4.31
CA SER A 117 -6.06 -16.10 -2.85
C SER A 117 -7.33 -16.66 -2.23
N LYS A 118 -8.48 -16.47 -2.88
CA LYS A 118 -9.75 -17.08 -2.52
C LYS A 118 -9.68 -18.60 -2.56
N ASP A 119 -9.14 -19.19 -3.64
CA ASP A 119 -8.98 -20.64 -3.76
C ASP A 119 -8.08 -21.20 -2.63
N THR A 120 -7.04 -20.46 -2.26
CA THR A 120 -6.14 -20.82 -1.15
C THR A 120 -6.86 -20.77 0.20
N VAL A 121 -7.62 -19.69 0.47
CA VAL A 121 -8.46 -19.56 1.67
C VAL A 121 -9.49 -20.69 1.76
N ASP A 122 -10.25 -20.93 0.68
CA ASP A 122 -11.28 -21.95 0.62
C ASP A 122 -10.68 -23.36 0.79
N SER A 123 -9.46 -23.61 0.29
CA SER A 123 -8.77 -24.90 0.49
C SER A 123 -8.38 -25.19 1.93
N THR A 124 -8.31 -24.17 2.79
CA THR A 124 -7.90 -24.34 4.20
C THR A 124 -8.86 -25.22 4.99
N ILE A 125 -10.14 -25.30 4.59
CA ILE A 125 -11.13 -26.17 5.23
C ILE A 125 -10.77 -27.66 5.11
N SER A 126 -9.99 -28.06 4.10
CA SER A 126 -9.61 -29.46 3.93
C SER A 126 -8.76 -29.99 5.08
N ILE A 127 -8.03 -29.12 5.80
CA ILE A 127 -7.27 -29.48 6.99
C ILE A 127 -8.23 -29.93 8.12
N VAL A 128 -9.35 -29.23 8.27
CA VAL A 128 -10.40 -29.59 9.24
C VAL A 128 -11.07 -30.91 8.85
N ASP A 129 -11.32 -31.13 7.55
CA ASP A 129 -11.88 -32.39 7.05
C ASP A 129 -10.91 -33.58 7.23
N ASP A 130 -9.60 -33.36 7.05
CA ASP A 130 -8.57 -34.37 7.31
C ASP A 130 -8.48 -34.72 8.81
N LEU A 131 -8.63 -33.74 9.71
CA LEU A 131 -8.70 -33.97 11.15
C LEU A 131 -9.95 -34.77 11.54
N ASP A 132 -11.11 -34.47 10.93
CA ASP A 132 -12.33 -35.27 11.13
C ASP A 132 -12.12 -36.71 10.68
N GLN A 133 -11.53 -36.90 9.51
CA GLN A 133 -11.26 -38.24 8.98
C GLN A 133 -10.30 -39.03 9.88
N GLN A 134 -9.26 -38.38 10.40
CA GLN A 134 -8.33 -38.99 11.36
C GLN A 134 -9.04 -39.37 12.66
N LEU A 135 -9.87 -38.47 13.20
CA LEU A 135 -10.61 -38.72 14.43
C LEU A 135 -11.61 -39.88 14.27
N ASN A 136 -12.28 -39.98 13.12
CA ASN A 136 -13.22 -41.06 12.81
C ASN A 136 -12.54 -42.43 12.58
N ARG A 137 -11.23 -42.46 12.35
CA ARG A 137 -10.44 -43.71 12.29
C ARG A 137 -9.96 -44.17 13.67
N CYS A 138 -9.98 -43.31 14.68
CA CYS A 138 -9.60 -43.67 16.04
C CYS A 138 -10.70 -44.46 16.76
N THR A 139 -10.27 -45.41 17.61
CA THR A 139 -11.12 -45.97 18.67
C THR A 139 -11.07 -45.05 19.91
N ASP A 140 -11.82 -45.34 20.97
CA ASP A 140 -11.80 -44.63 22.29
C ASP A 140 -10.45 -44.70 23.04
N SER A 141 -9.34 -44.91 22.34
CA SER A 141 -7.99 -44.92 22.86
C SER A 141 -7.42 -43.51 22.95
N ILE A 142 -7.04 -43.11 24.17
CA ILE A 142 -6.38 -41.82 24.43
C ILE A 142 -5.08 -41.65 23.62
N LEU A 143 -4.37 -42.75 23.32
CA LEU A 143 -3.15 -42.72 22.52
C LEU A 143 -3.41 -42.37 21.05
N CYS A 144 -4.63 -42.59 20.55
CA CYS A 144 -5.04 -42.20 19.20
C CYS A 144 -5.61 -40.78 19.19
N ILE A 145 -6.51 -40.47 20.12
CA ILE A 145 -7.26 -39.21 20.15
C ILE A 145 -6.40 -38.03 20.64
N GLY A 146 -5.50 -38.25 21.60
CA GLY A 146 -4.71 -37.19 22.24
C GLY A 146 -3.92 -36.32 21.26
N PRO A 147 -3.13 -36.89 20.33
CA PRO A 147 -2.41 -36.11 19.32
C PRO A 147 -3.33 -35.29 18.41
N ILE A 148 -4.49 -35.84 18.01
CA ILE A 148 -5.46 -35.15 17.14
C ILE A 148 -6.07 -33.96 17.87
N VAL A 149 -6.43 -34.10 19.15
CA VAL A 149 -6.97 -32.99 19.95
C VAL A 149 -5.96 -31.86 20.09
N ARG A 150 -4.69 -32.16 20.36
CA ARG A 150 -3.63 -31.14 20.40
C ARG A 150 -3.49 -30.43 19.05
N GLN A 151 -3.55 -31.17 17.94
CA GLN A 151 -3.51 -30.57 16.63
C GLN A 151 -4.73 -29.67 16.38
N ILE A 152 -5.95 -30.09 16.77
CA ILE A 152 -7.15 -29.24 16.71
C ILE A 152 -6.92 -27.93 17.46
N GLU A 153 -6.37 -27.98 18.67
CA GLU A 153 -6.12 -26.78 19.49
C GLU A 153 -5.10 -25.83 18.85
N VAL A 154 -4.05 -26.35 18.23
CA VAL A 154 -3.08 -25.55 17.45
C VAL A 154 -3.76 -24.90 16.25
N GLU A 155 -4.54 -25.68 15.48
CA GLU A 155 -5.19 -25.21 14.26
C GLU A 155 -6.32 -24.20 14.54
N MET A 156 -6.91 -24.20 15.75
CA MET A 156 -7.85 -23.15 16.19
C MET A 156 -7.21 -21.75 16.21
N VAL A 157 -5.88 -21.69 16.31
CA VAL A 157 -5.11 -20.44 16.29
C VAL A 157 -4.45 -20.24 14.93
N GLU A 158 -3.81 -21.27 14.37
CA GLU A 158 -2.99 -21.14 13.16
C GLU A 158 -3.81 -20.93 11.88
N LEU A 159 -4.94 -21.61 11.71
CA LEU A 159 -5.72 -21.51 10.47
C LEU A 159 -6.33 -20.11 10.25
N PRO A 160 -6.96 -19.45 11.25
CA PRO A 160 -7.41 -18.08 11.09
C PRO A 160 -6.29 -17.11 10.71
N VAL A 161 -5.10 -17.26 11.31
CA VAL A 161 -3.92 -16.43 11.01
C VAL A 161 -3.45 -16.65 9.58
N LYS A 162 -3.39 -17.90 9.13
CA LYS A 162 -3.02 -18.24 7.75
C LYS A 162 -4.00 -17.66 6.73
N ILE A 163 -5.31 -17.75 7.01
CA ILE A 163 -6.36 -17.14 6.19
C ILE A 163 -6.19 -15.62 6.10
N SER A 164 -6.00 -14.94 7.25
CA SER A 164 -5.79 -13.49 7.30
C SER A 164 -4.51 -13.04 6.58
N THR A 165 -3.44 -13.82 6.71
CA THR A 165 -2.16 -13.58 6.02
C THR A 165 -2.34 -13.63 4.51
N GLU A 166 -3.13 -14.58 4.01
CA GLU A 166 -3.38 -14.73 2.58
C GLU A 166 -4.19 -13.55 2.01
N VAL A 167 -5.20 -13.06 2.73
CA VAL A 167 -5.93 -11.83 2.36
C VAL A 167 -5.01 -10.62 2.32
N THR A 168 -4.15 -10.48 3.33
CA THR A 168 -3.17 -9.38 3.41
C THR A 168 -2.19 -9.42 2.23
N ARG A 169 -1.69 -10.62 1.89
CA ARG A 169 -0.82 -10.84 0.74
C ARG A 169 -1.50 -10.45 -0.58
N ALA A 170 -2.77 -10.82 -0.75
CA ALA A 170 -3.55 -10.43 -1.93
C ALA A 170 -3.69 -8.91 -2.05
N SER A 171 -3.99 -8.24 -0.92
CA SER A 171 -4.10 -6.78 -0.86
C SER A 171 -2.78 -6.11 -1.26
N GLN A 172 -1.64 -6.56 -0.73
CA GLN A 172 -0.33 -6.00 -1.06
C GLN A 172 0.00 -6.17 -2.55
N LEU A 173 -0.27 -7.35 -3.13
CA LEU A 173 -0.04 -7.57 -4.54
C LEU A 173 -0.92 -6.69 -5.43
N ILE A 174 -2.16 -6.41 -5.02
CA ILE A 174 -3.02 -5.47 -5.74
C ILE A 174 -2.51 -4.04 -5.64
N GLU A 175 -2.01 -3.60 -4.48
CA GLU A 175 -1.39 -2.28 -4.37
C GLU A 175 -0.18 -2.13 -5.30
N THR A 176 0.60 -3.20 -5.53
CA THR A 176 1.69 -3.16 -6.52
C THR A 176 1.23 -3.05 -7.98
N LEU A 177 -0.05 -3.32 -8.29
CA LEU A 177 -0.60 -3.17 -9.63
C LEU A 177 -1.08 -1.75 -9.94
N LYS A 178 -1.45 -0.95 -8.93
CA LYS A 178 -1.95 0.42 -9.16
C LYS A 178 -0.98 1.29 -9.98
N PRO A 179 0.33 1.35 -9.67
CA PRO A 179 1.26 2.11 -10.50
C PRO A 179 1.29 1.65 -11.96
N SER A 180 1.12 0.35 -12.22
CA SER A 180 1.07 -0.16 -13.59
C SER A 180 -0.21 0.24 -14.33
N ILE A 181 -1.33 0.42 -13.63
CA ILE A 181 -2.59 0.94 -14.19
C ILE A 181 -2.42 2.44 -14.51
N ASP A 182 -1.78 3.19 -13.62
CA ASP A 182 -1.52 4.62 -13.83
C ASP A 182 -0.54 4.84 -14.99
N ASP A 183 0.55 4.06 -15.05
CA ASP A 183 1.52 4.08 -16.15
C ASP A 183 0.84 3.78 -17.50
N CYS A 184 -0.13 2.85 -17.53
CA CYS A 184 -0.93 2.60 -18.73
C CYS A 184 -1.68 3.88 -19.17
N SER A 185 -2.25 4.64 -18.23
CA SER A 185 -2.96 5.89 -18.53
C SER A 185 -2.01 6.97 -19.04
N GLU A 186 -1.00 7.30 -18.25
CA GLU A 186 -0.05 8.37 -18.54
C GLU A 186 0.71 8.13 -19.85
N SER A 187 1.18 6.90 -20.07
CA SER A 187 1.97 6.58 -21.27
C SER A 187 1.12 6.72 -22.54
N ASN A 188 -0.15 6.32 -22.52
CA ASN A 188 -1.03 6.44 -23.69
C ASN A 188 -1.41 7.89 -23.98
N VAL A 189 -1.66 8.69 -22.94
CA VAL A 189 -1.88 10.15 -23.09
C VAL A 189 -0.65 10.81 -23.69
N ALA A 190 0.54 10.55 -23.15
CA ALA A 190 1.79 11.12 -23.64
C ALA A 190 2.10 10.69 -25.08
N GLN A 191 1.85 9.42 -25.42
CA GLN A 191 2.04 8.90 -26.77
C GLN A 191 1.09 9.57 -27.77
N TYR A 192 -0.18 9.77 -27.41
CA TYR A 192 -1.14 10.49 -28.25
C TYR A 192 -0.68 11.92 -28.55
N ILE A 193 -0.29 12.66 -27.50
CA ILE A 193 0.22 14.04 -27.63
C ILE A 193 1.43 14.08 -28.57
N GLY A 194 2.39 13.16 -28.38
CA GLY A 194 3.59 13.08 -29.21
C GLY A 194 3.29 12.78 -30.68
N ASP A 195 2.48 11.76 -30.94
CA ASP A 195 2.12 11.32 -32.30
C ASP A 195 1.30 12.40 -33.04
N ALA A 196 0.31 12.99 -32.37
CA ALA A 196 -0.52 14.02 -32.98
C ALA A 196 0.23 15.35 -33.17
N GLY A 197 1.11 15.71 -32.23
CA GLY A 197 2.01 16.85 -32.35
C GLY A 197 2.94 16.72 -33.55
N ALA A 198 3.49 15.53 -33.79
CA ALA A 198 4.31 15.27 -34.98
C ALA A 198 3.53 15.47 -36.28
N ILE A 199 2.28 14.99 -36.36
CA ILE A 199 1.43 15.17 -37.53
C ILE A 199 1.10 16.65 -37.77
N LEU A 200 0.81 17.41 -36.70
CA LEU A 200 0.60 18.86 -36.80
C LEU A 200 1.86 19.57 -37.31
N GLY A 201 3.04 19.24 -36.78
CA GLY A 201 4.32 19.78 -37.26
C GLY A 201 4.56 19.53 -38.75
N GLU A 202 4.23 18.32 -39.25
CA GLU A 202 4.32 18.04 -40.69
C GLU A 202 3.38 18.91 -41.55
N ILE A 203 2.20 19.27 -41.03
CA ILE A 203 1.26 20.16 -41.71
C ILE A 203 1.84 21.57 -41.76
N GLU A 204 2.40 22.05 -40.66
CA GLU A 204 3.03 23.38 -40.55
C GLU A 204 4.23 23.51 -41.48
N ASP A 205 5.14 22.53 -41.47
CA ASP A 205 6.32 22.48 -42.35
C ASP A 205 5.93 22.46 -43.84
N CYS A 206 4.89 21.69 -44.17
CA CYS A 206 4.36 21.64 -45.53
C CYS A 206 3.78 23.00 -45.94
N ALA A 207 2.98 23.65 -45.08
CA ALA A 207 2.41 24.96 -45.35
C ALA A 207 3.50 26.05 -45.52
N ALA A 208 4.53 26.02 -44.67
CA ALA A 208 5.68 26.92 -44.77
C ALA A 208 6.44 26.74 -46.09
N THR A 209 6.60 25.50 -46.56
CA THR A 209 7.24 25.20 -47.85
C THR A 209 6.47 25.79 -49.03
N ILE A 210 5.14 25.69 -49.05
CA ILE A 210 4.31 26.28 -50.12
C ILE A 210 4.45 27.82 -50.14
N LYS A 211 4.54 28.46 -48.96
CA LYS A 211 4.77 29.92 -48.85
C LYS A 211 6.11 30.33 -49.47
N GLY A 212 7.19 29.60 -49.17
CA GLY A 212 8.54 29.90 -49.65
C GLY A 212 8.73 29.80 -51.18
N VAL A 213 7.92 28.99 -51.87
CA VAL A 213 7.98 28.85 -53.33
C VAL A 213 7.43 30.08 -54.08
N ASN A 214 6.67 30.96 -53.40
CA ASN A 214 6.01 32.12 -54.03
C ASN A 214 6.72 33.48 -53.86
N GLY A 215 7.90 33.52 -53.25
CA GLY A 215 8.91 34.57 -53.45
C GLY A 215 8.49 36.04 -53.24
N GLU A 216 8.28 36.46 -51.99
CA GLU A 216 8.64 37.81 -51.52
C GLU A 216 8.83 37.77 -50.00
N VAL A 217 10.05 38.01 -49.51
CA VAL A 217 10.41 37.94 -48.09
C VAL A 217 9.80 39.15 -47.36
N ASN A 218 8.85 38.89 -46.45
CA ASN A 218 8.15 39.89 -45.67
C ASN A 218 8.71 39.90 -44.24
N PRO A 219 9.08 41.04 -43.64
CA PRO A 219 9.66 41.13 -42.28
C PRO A 219 8.79 40.59 -41.12
N TYR A 220 7.57 40.08 -41.38
CA TYR A 220 6.77 39.33 -40.41
C TYR A 220 7.27 37.89 -40.16
N ASP A 221 8.12 37.33 -41.04
CA ASP A 221 8.65 35.97 -40.89
C ASP A 221 9.50 35.79 -39.61
N LEU A 222 10.12 36.86 -39.09
CA LEU A 222 10.88 36.81 -37.83
C LEU A 222 10.00 36.67 -36.57
N VAL A 223 8.74 37.12 -36.62
CA VAL A 223 7.82 37.06 -35.48
C VAL A 223 7.13 35.70 -35.43
N ASP A 224 6.75 35.15 -36.59
CA ASP A 224 6.17 33.81 -36.68
C ASP A 224 7.21 32.73 -36.39
N GLU A 225 8.47 32.91 -36.83
CA GLU A 225 9.57 32.01 -36.47
C GLU A 225 9.94 32.09 -34.99
N ALA A 226 9.89 33.29 -34.38
CA ALA A 226 10.05 33.43 -32.93
C ALA A 226 8.89 32.80 -32.14
N LYS A 227 7.66 32.81 -32.67
CA LYS A 227 6.48 32.23 -32.02
C LYS A 227 6.46 30.70 -32.12
N ALA A 228 6.87 30.16 -33.26
CA ALA A 228 7.09 28.72 -33.46
C ALA A 228 8.21 28.20 -32.55
N GLN A 229 9.36 28.92 -32.49
CA GLN A 229 10.45 28.59 -31.56
C GLN A 229 10.01 28.67 -30.09
N LEU A 230 9.11 29.59 -29.73
CA LEU A 230 8.58 29.71 -28.37
C LEU A 230 7.63 28.55 -28.00
N GLN A 231 6.80 28.09 -28.95
CA GLN A 231 5.91 26.94 -28.73
C GLN A 231 6.70 25.63 -28.65
N GLU A 232 7.73 25.46 -29.48
CA GLU A 232 8.64 24.32 -29.40
C GLU A 232 9.40 24.31 -28.05
N LEU A 233 9.87 25.48 -27.59
CA LEU A 233 10.47 25.63 -26.25
C LEU A 233 9.49 25.31 -25.12
N LEU A 234 8.23 25.72 -25.22
CA LEU A 234 7.20 25.41 -24.22
C LEU A 234 6.89 23.90 -24.17
N SER A 235 6.81 23.24 -25.32
CA SER A 235 6.65 21.79 -25.44
C SER A 235 7.82 21.04 -24.78
N ILE A 236 9.06 21.45 -25.10
CA ILE A 236 10.28 20.87 -24.52
C ILE A 236 10.33 21.08 -23.00
N VAL A 237 10.00 22.28 -22.51
CA VAL A 237 10.00 22.60 -21.07
C VAL A 237 8.93 21.78 -20.35
N ARG A 238 7.73 21.61 -20.92
CA ARG A 238 6.65 20.82 -20.31
C ARG A 238 7.01 19.34 -20.23
N SER A 239 7.56 18.79 -21.31
CA SER A 239 8.11 17.43 -21.35
C SER A 239 9.24 17.23 -20.32
N THR A 240 10.16 18.19 -20.22
CA THR A 240 11.29 18.13 -19.27
C THR A 240 10.82 18.21 -17.81
N ILE A 241 9.80 19.03 -17.51
CA ILE A 241 9.22 19.13 -16.16
C ILE A 241 8.49 17.82 -15.79
N PHE A 242 7.68 17.27 -16.68
CA PHE A 242 7.03 15.97 -16.46
C PHE A 242 8.05 14.83 -16.27
N GLN A 243 9.11 14.82 -17.08
CA GLN A 243 10.20 13.84 -16.92
C GLN A 243 10.96 14.05 -15.61
N ALA A 244 11.18 15.29 -15.16
CA ALA A 244 11.82 15.58 -13.88
C ALA A 244 10.94 15.16 -12.68
N PHE A 245 9.62 15.33 -12.75
CA PHE A 245 8.69 14.81 -11.75
C PHE A 245 8.68 13.27 -11.72
N ARG A 246 8.66 12.64 -12.90
CA ARG A 246 8.80 11.19 -13.06
C ARG A 246 10.13 10.68 -12.50
N ASP A 247 11.24 11.36 -12.76
CA ASP A 247 12.56 11.01 -12.24
C ASP A 247 12.65 11.23 -10.71
N LEU A 248 11.91 12.20 -10.16
CA LEU A 248 11.81 12.43 -8.71
C LEU A 248 11.01 11.33 -8.02
N ASP A 249 9.87 10.94 -8.59
CA ASP A 249 9.00 9.89 -8.07
C ASP A 249 9.65 8.50 -8.21
N ASN A 250 10.31 8.25 -9.36
CA ASN A 250 11.15 7.07 -9.56
C ASN A 250 12.37 7.07 -8.64
N SER A 251 13.02 8.22 -8.38
CA SER A 251 14.12 8.29 -7.40
C SER A 251 13.64 8.03 -5.97
N ALA A 252 12.42 8.46 -5.62
CA ALA A 252 11.81 8.17 -4.33
C ALA A 252 11.47 6.66 -4.19
N ARG A 253 10.97 6.03 -5.26
CA ARG A 253 10.74 4.57 -5.32
C ARG A 253 12.03 3.76 -5.37
N ASP A 254 13.03 4.21 -6.13
CA ASP A 254 14.35 3.59 -6.21
C ASP A 254 15.07 3.67 -4.87
N LEU A 255 14.90 4.74 -4.08
CA LEU A 255 15.41 4.81 -2.71
C LEU A 255 14.77 3.74 -1.80
N VAL A 256 13.49 3.42 -1.99
CA VAL A 256 12.80 2.32 -1.29
C VAL A 256 13.27 0.95 -1.80
N TYR A 257 13.43 0.81 -3.12
CA TYR A 257 13.89 -0.43 -3.76
C TYR A 257 15.37 -0.74 -3.49
N TYR A 258 16.27 0.26 -3.49
CA TYR A 258 17.69 0.13 -3.11
C TYR A 258 17.86 -0.17 -1.63
N ARG A 259 17.00 0.37 -0.77
CA ARG A 259 16.95 0.00 0.66
C ARG A 259 16.65 -1.50 0.80
N ASP A 260 15.63 -1.99 0.11
CA ASP A 260 15.16 -3.37 0.25
C ASP A 260 16.10 -4.38 -0.45
N ASN A 261 16.75 -3.99 -1.56
CA ASN A 261 17.79 -4.79 -2.22
C ASN A 261 19.12 -4.78 -1.47
N ALA A 262 19.52 -3.67 -0.85
CA ALA A 262 20.69 -3.64 0.03
C ALA A 262 20.47 -4.54 1.26
N LEU A 263 19.25 -4.58 1.79
CA LEU A 263 18.81 -5.52 2.83
C LEU A 263 18.91 -6.99 2.39
N SER A 264 18.46 -7.30 1.18
CA SER A 264 18.55 -8.66 0.61
C SER A 264 19.99 -9.10 0.32
N GLY A 265 20.81 -8.22 -0.27
CA GLY A 265 22.22 -8.49 -0.57
C GLY A 265 23.11 -8.64 0.67
N ALA A 266 22.84 -7.85 1.73
CA ALA A 266 23.50 -8.00 3.02
C ALA A 266 23.14 -9.34 3.69
N ARG A 267 21.87 -9.76 3.62
CA ARG A 267 21.41 -11.06 4.14
C ARG A 267 22.11 -12.24 3.47
N LEU A 268 22.20 -12.22 2.14
CA LEU A 268 22.86 -13.27 1.35
C LEU A 268 24.37 -13.33 1.60
N SER A 269 25.05 -12.19 1.78
CA SER A 269 26.49 -12.14 2.05
C SER A 269 26.84 -12.64 3.46
N ILE A 270 26.00 -12.35 4.46
CA ILE A 270 26.14 -12.84 5.83
C ILE A 270 25.91 -14.36 5.89
N GLN A 271 24.87 -14.85 5.20
CA GLN A 271 24.56 -16.27 5.13
C GLN A 271 25.68 -17.08 4.43
N SER A 272 26.24 -16.56 3.33
CA SER A 272 27.39 -17.16 2.64
C SER A 272 28.66 -17.20 3.50
N GLY A 273 28.90 -16.19 4.33
CA GLY A 273 30.00 -16.16 5.29
C GLY A 273 29.86 -17.20 6.40
N TYR A 274 28.64 -17.38 6.92
CA TYR A 274 28.32 -18.36 7.96
C TYR A 274 28.48 -19.80 7.46
N GLU A 275 27.99 -20.09 6.24
CA GLU A 275 28.14 -21.40 5.59
C GLU A 275 29.61 -21.76 5.33
N THR A 276 30.46 -20.78 4.99
CA THR A 276 31.90 -20.99 4.78
C THR A 276 32.63 -21.31 6.09
N LEU A 277 32.22 -20.66 7.19
CA LEU A 277 32.77 -20.89 8.53
C LEU A 277 32.32 -22.23 9.11
N GLU A 278 31.06 -22.63 8.94
CA GLU A 278 30.57 -23.97 9.29
C GLU A 278 31.30 -25.08 8.52
N ALA A 279 31.57 -24.86 7.23
CA ALA A 279 32.30 -25.82 6.40
C ALA A 279 33.77 -25.99 6.85
N GLN A 280 34.43 -24.91 7.26
CA GLN A 280 35.78 -24.96 7.83
C GLN A 280 35.80 -25.61 9.22
N LEU A 281 34.81 -25.32 10.06
CA LEU A 281 34.66 -25.92 11.39
C LEU A 281 34.39 -27.44 11.31
N SER A 282 33.54 -27.85 10.37
CA SER A 282 33.30 -29.27 10.05
C SER A 282 34.56 -29.98 9.56
N THR A 283 35.37 -29.33 8.73
CA THR A 283 36.66 -29.88 8.26
C THR A 283 37.65 -30.08 9.41
N ILE A 284 37.72 -29.14 10.35
CA ILE A 284 38.59 -29.22 11.53
C ILE A 284 38.12 -30.33 12.50
N LYS A 285 36.80 -30.47 12.71
CA LYS A 285 36.22 -31.57 13.51
C LYS A 285 36.54 -32.94 12.91
N ASN A 286 36.38 -33.08 11.60
CA ASN A 286 36.70 -34.33 10.89
C ASN A 286 38.20 -34.68 10.97
N LEU A 287 39.10 -33.70 10.87
CA LEU A 287 40.55 -33.94 11.01
C LEU A 287 40.95 -34.34 12.44
N ALA A 288 40.31 -33.76 13.46
CA ALA A 288 40.56 -34.10 14.86
C ALA A 288 40.03 -35.48 15.26
N GLU A 289 38.92 -35.90 14.65
CA GLU A 289 38.33 -37.23 14.83
C GLU A 289 39.21 -38.32 14.18
N ILE A 290 39.83 -38.01 13.03
CA ILE A 290 40.80 -38.90 12.35
C ILE A 290 42.09 -39.09 13.18
N ASP A 291 42.57 -38.04 13.85
CA ASP A 291 43.77 -38.09 14.70
C ASP A 291 43.46 -38.53 16.16
N GLY A 292 42.20 -38.82 16.48
CA GLY A 292 41.76 -39.30 17.81
C GLY A 292 41.98 -38.29 18.95
N THR A 293 42.10 -37.00 18.63
CA THR A 293 42.38 -35.94 19.60
C THR A 293 41.08 -35.25 20.01
N ASP A 294 40.75 -35.30 21.31
CA ASP A 294 39.59 -34.59 21.87
C ASP A 294 39.87 -33.08 21.91
N ILE A 295 39.32 -32.36 20.93
CA ILE A 295 39.42 -30.90 20.82
C ILE A 295 38.17 -30.18 21.36
N SER A 296 37.20 -30.89 21.95
CA SER A 296 35.98 -30.31 22.51
C SER A 296 36.23 -29.15 23.49
N PRO A 297 37.30 -29.13 24.32
CA PRO A 297 37.59 -28.00 25.20
C PRO A 297 38.10 -26.74 24.46
N CYS A 298 38.82 -26.91 23.35
CA CYS A 298 39.35 -25.80 22.54
C CYS A 298 38.30 -25.23 21.59
N LEU A 299 37.34 -26.05 21.17
CA LEU A 299 36.20 -25.62 20.36
C LEU A 299 35.13 -24.90 21.20
N ALA A 300 34.92 -25.27 22.46
CA ALA A 300 33.90 -24.67 23.32
C ALA A 300 34.00 -23.13 23.44
N GLY A 301 35.22 -22.56 23.43
CA GLY A 301 35.43 -21.10 23.46
C GLY A 301 35.32 -20.42 22.09
N ASN A 302 35.67 -21.12 21.00
CA ASN A 302 35.61 -20.56 19.64
C ASN A 302 34.23 -20.77 18.99
N GLU A 303 33.47 -21.82 19.32
CA GLU A 303 32.05 -21.99 18.99
C GLU A 303 31.21 -20.94 19.72
N GLN A 304 31.56 -20.64 20.98
CA GLN A 304 30.96 -19.54 21.71
C GLN A 304 31.26 -18.18 21.05
N ALA A 305 32.51 -17.91 20.64
CA ALA A 305 32.86 -16.68 19.91
C ALA A 305 32.28 -16.60 18.48
N LEU A 306 32.13 -17.72 17.76
CA LEU A 306 31.44 -17.76 16.46
C LEU A 306 29.93 -17.55 16.59
N ASN A 307 29.33 -18.01 17.69
CA ASN A 307 27.94 -17.75 18.06
C ASN A 307 27.73 -16.31 18.57
N GLU A 308 28.78 -15.64 19.03
CA GLU A 308 28.80 -14.23 19.49
C GLU A 308 29.20 -13.23 18.37
N LEU A 309 29.78 -13.70 17.26
CA LEU A 309 30.20 -12.88 16.11
C LEU A 309 29.06 -12.12 15.40
N PRO A 310 27.80 -12.61 15.39
CA PRO A 310 26.66 -11.79 14.98
C PRO A 310 26.44 -10.59 15.91
N GLU A 311 26.64 -10.72 17.23
CA GLU A 311 26.29 -9.68 18.20
C GLU A 311 27.24 -8.46 18.14
N VAL A 312 28.55 -8.66 17.99
CA VAL A 312 29.51 -7.54 18.04
C VAL A 312 29.53 -6.71 16.74
N CYS A 313 29.23 -7.32 15.59
CA CYS A 313 29.05 -6.59 14.33
C CYS A 313 27.62 -6.02 14.16
N LEU A 314 26.63 -6.54 14.89
CA LEU A 314 25.27 -5.99 14.95
C LEU A 314 25.17 -4.80 15.89
N ASP A 315 26.01 -4.67 16.91
CA ASP A 315 25.93 -3.57 17.87
C ASP A 315 26.28 -2.19 17.25
N ASP A 316 27.20 -2.14 16.27
CA ASP A 316 27.51 -0.91 15.52
C ASP A 316 26.48 -0.60 14.40
N LEU A 317 25.69 -1.59 13.97
CA LEU A 317 24.54 -1.41 13.07
C LEU A 317 23.23 -1.11 13.84
N ARG A 318 23.13 -1.58 15.10
CA ARG A 318 22.01 -1.38 16.04
C ARG A 318 21.84 0.07 16.46
N GLU A 319 22.89 0.87 16.50
CA GLU A 319 22.75 2.32 16.74
C GLU A 319 22.02 3.04 15.59
N CYS A 320 21.98 2.45 14.38
CA CYS A 320 21.20 2.94 13.23
C CYS A 320 19.85 2.21 13.02
N LEU A 321 19.58 1.08 13.69
CA LEU A 321 18.45 0.16 13.44
C LEU A 321 17.43 0.06 14.60
N VAL A 322 17.37 1.07 15.47
CA VAL A 322 16.54 1.10 16.70
C VAL A 322 15.03 0.81 16.49
N PHE A 323 14.53 0.77 15.24
CA PHE A 323 13.09 0.63 14.95
C PHE A 323 12.57 -0.81 14.68
N THR A 324 13.40 -1.82 14.42
CA THR A 324 12.90 -3.14 13.92
C THR A 324 13.20 -4.36 14.81
N ASN A 325 13.37 -4.18 16.12
CA ASN A 325 13.73 -5.27 17.07
C ASN A 325 12.59 -5.78 17.98
N VAL A 326 11.38 -5.24 17.89
CA VAL A 326 10.28 -5.65 18.79
C VAL A 326 9.69 -7.01 18.36
N GLU A 327 9.47 -7.25 17.06
CA GLU A 327 8.80 -8.48 16.59
C GLU A 327 9.67 -9.75 16.64
N MET A 328 10.99 -9.65 16.49
CA MET A 328 11.87 -10.83 16.48
C MET A 328 12.20 -11.33 17.89
N THR A 329 12.08 -10.46 18.90
CA THR A 329 12.20 -10.81 20.32
C THR A 329 11.00 -11.65 20.79
N VAL A 330 9.81 -11.40 20.25
CA VAL A 330 8.58 -12.14 20.58
C VAL A 330 8.61 -13.57 20.04
N ILE A 331 9.13 -13.79 18.83
CA ILE A 331 9.22 -15.14 18.22
C ILE A 331 10.29 -15.99 18.91
N LEU A 332 11.44 -15.41 19.26
CA LEU A 332 12.51 -16.12 19.98
C LEU A 332 12.13 -16.39 21.45
N ASN A 333 11.37 -15.51 22.10
CA ASN A 333 10.84 -15.76 23.44
C ASN A 333 9.75 -16.84 23.45
N ASN A 334 8.87 -16.91 22.44
CA ASN A 334 7.90 -17.99 22.32
C ASN A 334 8.55 -19.37 22.03
N ALA A 335 9.66 -19.41 21.29
CA ALA A 335 10.40 -20.65 21.07
C ALA A 335 11.17 -21.12 22.32
N ARG A 336 11.70 -20.17 23.10
CA ARG A 336 12.39 -20.43 24.38
C ARG A 336 11.41 -20.87 25.47
N TYR A 337 10.23 -20.25 25.51
CA TYR A 337 9.11 -20.58 26.40
C TYR A 337 8.62 -22.03 26.24
N ASN A 338 8.44 -22.49 25.00
CA ASN A 338 8.04 -23.87 24.72
C ASN A 338 9.10 -24.93 25.10
N ILE A 339 10.38 -24.54 25.17
CA ILE A 339 11.47 -25.42 25.57
C ILE A 339 11.59 -25.48 27.10
N ASP A 340 11.39 -24.38 27.80
CA ASP A 340 11.41 -24.33 29.27
C ASP A 340 10.21 -25.05 29.92
N ILE A 341 9.03 -25.04 29.27
CA ILE A 341 7.86 -25.85 29.70
C ILE A 341 8.16 -27.35 29.67
N ILE A 342 8.83 -27.84 28.63
CA ILE A 342 9.16 -29.27 28.46
C ILE A 342 10.26 -29.70 29.45
N ILE A 343 11.14 -28.78 29.85
CA ILE A 343 12.22 -29.06 30.82
C ILE A 343 11.71 -28.99 32.28
N ASN A 344 10.74 -28.11 32.58
CA ASN A 344 10.20 -27.95 33.94
C ASN A 344 9.15 -29.00 34.34
N GLU A 345 8.54 -29.72 33.40
CA GLU A 345 7.57 -30.80 33.69
C GLU A 345 8.19 -32.04 34.38
N VAL A 346 9.53 -32.14 34.47
CA VAL A 346 10.19 -33.36 34.96
C VAL A 346 10.70 -33.26 36.40
N ASN A 347 10.78 -32.08 37.05
CA ASN A 347 11.38 -32.01 38.41
C ASN A 347 10.88 -30.95 39.42
N SER A 348 9.81 -30.20 39.17
CA SER A 348 9.44 -29.13 40.10
C SER A 348 8.47 -29.56 41.23
N LEU A 349 8.88 -29.24 42.46
CA LEU A 349 8.04 -29.31 43.65
C LEU A 349 6.92 -28.23 43.58
N PRO A 350 5.79 -28.39 44.28
CA PRO A 350 4.59 -27.55 44.17
C PRO A 350 4.74 -26.03 44.43
N ARG A 351 5.92 -25.54 44.85
CA ARG A 351 6.20 -24.11 45.04
C ARG A 351 6.57 -23.38 43.74
N ASP A 352 6.94 -24.12 42.69
CA ASP A 352 7.47 -23.55 41.44
C ASP A 352 6.40 -22.87 40.57
N ILE A 353 5.16 -23.39 40.60
CA ILE A 353 4.06 -22.90 39.75
C ILE A 353 3.71 -21.43 40.04
N ILE A 354 3.88 -20.97 41.28
CA ILE A 354 3.56 -19.58 41.65
C ILE A 354 4.64 -18.63 41.14
N ASP A 355 5.91 -19.03 41.22
CA ASP A 355 7.03 -18.22 40.74
C ASP A 355 7.06 -18.20 39.20
N GLU A 356 6.69 -19.32 38.56
CA GLU A 356 6.45 -19.40 37.12
C GLU A 356 5.31 -18.47 36.68
N ALA A 357 4.14 -18.52 37.35
CA ALA A 357 3.00 -17.65 37.03
C ALA A 357 3.36 -16.15 37.12
N LYS A 358 4.17 -15.76 38.12
CA LYS A 358 4.66 -14.38 38.24
C LYS A 358 5.61 -14.02 37.11
N THR A 359 6.49 -14.94 36.72
CA THR A 359 7.45 -14.74 35.64
C THR A 359 6.73 -14.57 34.30
N GLN A 360 5.76 -15.43 34.01
CA GLN A 360 4.92 -15.36 32.82
C GLN A 360 4.08 -14.08 32.78
N LEU A 361 3.52 -13.65 33.92
CA LEU A 361 2.76 -12.41 34.00
C LEU A 361 3.64 -11.17 33.72
N GLU A 362 4.86 -11.13 34.25
CA GLU A 362 5.79 -10.03 33.96
C GLU A 362 6.23 -10.04 32.49
N GLU A 363 6.37 -11.22 31.88
CA GLU A 363 6.63 -11.33 30.44
C GLU A 363 5.43 -10.85 29.61
N LEU A 364 4.20 -11.28 29.94
CA LEU A 364 2.97 -10.80 29.32
C LEU A 364 2.88 -9.27 29.39
N LYS A 365 3.15 -8.70 30.57
CA LYS A 365 3.15 -7.25 30.80
C LYS A 365 4.16 -6.55 29.90
N ARG A 366 5.37 -7.08 29.76
CA ARG A 366 6.41 -6.53 28.89
C ARG A 366 6.00 -6.58 27.41
N ILE A 367 5.44 -7.71 26.95
CA ILE A 367 4.95 -7.88 25.58
C ILE A 367 3.84 -6.86 25.29
N VAL A 368 2.80 -6.84 26.11
CA VAL A 368 1.64 -5.95 25.92
C VAL A 368 2.07 -4.48 25.96
N GLN A 369 2.97 -4.09 26.86
CA GLN A 369 3.50 -2.72 26.88
C GLN A 369 4.30 -2.39 25.60
N GLY A 370 5.12 -3.31 25.12
CA GLY A 370 5.83 -3.16 23.86
C GLY A 370 4.88 -2.95 22.67
N ASP A 371 3.85 -3.80 22.58
CA ASP A 371 2.86 -3.72 21.50
C ASP A 371 2.00 -2.45 21.58
N ILE A 372 1.66 -1.98 22.79
CA ILE A 372 0.99 -0.67 22.97
C ILE A 372 1.87 0.46 22.42
N PHE A 373 3.17 0.46 22.70
CA PHE A 373 4.07 1.48 22.18
C PHE A 373 4.17 1.44 20.65
N VAL A 374 4.35 0.26 20.06
CA VAL A 374 4.36 0.09 18.59
C VAL A 374 3.04 0.57 18.00
N ALA A 375 1.91 0.21 18.60
CA ALA A 375 0.60 0.63 18.12
C ALA A 375 0.40 2.15 18.19
N HIS A 376 0.93 2.83 19.22
CA HIS A 376 0.92 4.29 19.26
C HIS A 376 1.75 4.93 18.16
N ASP A 377 2.94 4.38 17.86
CA ASP A 377 3.77 4.83 16.75
C ASP A 377 3.06 4.62 15.41
N ASP A 378 2.41 3.47 15.21
CA ASP A 378 1.64 3.15 14.01
C ASP A 378 0.43 4.08 13.83
N LEU A 379 -0.35 4.33 14.89
CA LEU A 379 -1.45 5.29 14.85
C LEU A 379 -0.96 6.70 14.54
N GLN A 380 0.19 7.10 15.08
CA GLN A 380 0.79 8.40 14.78
C GLN A 380 1.28 8.47 13.32
N ALA A 381 1.82 7.39 12.77
CA ALA A 381 2.19 7.31 11.37
C ALA A 381 0.97 7.42 10.44
N LEU A 382 -0.11 6.67 10.74
CA LEU A 382 -1.39 6.76 10.03
C LEU A 382 -1.98 8.18 10.07
N ARG A 383 -1.85 8.87 11.19
CA ARG A 383 -2.26 10.27 11.32
C ARG A 383 -1.49 11.20 10.40
N VAL A 384 -0.16 11.08 10.37
CA VAL A 384 0.70 11.92 9.52
C VAL A 384 0.41 11.66 8.04
N ASP A 385 0.24 10.39 7.66
CA ASP A 385 -0.13 9.99 6.30
C ASP A 385 -1.48 10.61 5.88
N PHE A 386 -2.53 10.48 6.71
CA PHE A 386 -3.83 11.09 6.44
C PHE A 386 -3.77 12.63 6.31
N LEU A 387 -3.03 13.30 7.20
CA LEU A 387 -2.88 14.76 7.15
C LEU A 387 -2.12 15.22 5.91
N THR A 388 -1.11 14.46 5.48
CA THR A 388 -0.32 14.75 4.28
C THR A 388 -1.16 14.60 3.02
N ASP A 389 -1.93 13.52 2.92
CA ASP A 389 -2.89 13.28 1.85
C ASP A 389 -3.91 14.43 1.77
N SER A 390 -4.55 14.77 2.88
CA SER A 390 -5.51 15.88 2.94
C SER A 390 -4.90 17.23 2.55
N ASP A 391 -3.69 17.55 2.99
CA ASP A 391 -3.03 18.82 2.61
C ASP A 391 -2.67 18.86 1.12
N THR A 392 -2.26 17.72 0.56
CA THR A 392 -1.95 17.58 -0.88
C THR A 392 -3.21 17.80 -1.71
N THR A 393 -4.30 17.11 -1.38
CA THR A 393 -5.59 17.28 -2.06
C THR A 393 -6.13 18.71 -1.98
N VAL A 394 -5.98 19.42 -0.83
CA VAL A 394 -6.39 20.84 -0.73
C VAL A 394 -5.61 21.70 -1.71
N LYS A 395 -4.29 21.47 -1.81
CA LYS A 395 -3.41 22.26 -2.67
C LYS A 395 -3.71 22.03 -4.13
N GLU A 396 -3.93 20.77 -4.53
CA GLU A 396 -4.31 20.40 -5.89
C GLU A 396 -5.65 21.05 -6.29
N GLY A 397 -6.70 20.85 -5.48
CA GLY A 397 -8.00 21.48 -5.74
C GLY A 397 -7.93 23.01 -5.76
N THR A 398 -7.07 23.63 -4.94
CA THR A 398 -6.84 25.08 -4.96
C THR A 398 -6.25 25.54 -6.29
N VAL A 399 -5.28 24.81 -6.82
CA VAL A 399 -4.64 25.10 -8.11
C VAL A 399 -5.65 24.95 -9.24
N GLU A 400 -6.46 23.89 -9.24
CA GLU A 400 -7.50 23.66 -10.25
C GLU A 400 -8.54 24.79 -10.27
N ILE A 401 -9.05 25.19 -9.10
CA ILE A 401 -9.99 26.31 -8.97
C ILE A 401 -9.37 27.62 -9.50
N GLN A 402 -8.08 27.85 -9.26
CA GLN A 402 -7.37 29.02 -9.79
C GLN A 402 -7.22 28.97 -11.32
N GLN A 403 -6.87 27.82 -11.89
CA GLN A 403 -6.76 27.64 -13.33
C GLN A 403 -8.10 27.84 -14.05
N GLU A 404 -9.18 27.30 -13.49
CA GLU A 404 -10.55 27.51 -14.01
C GLU A 404 -10.95 28.98 -13.93
N HIS A 405 -10.62 29.66 -12.83
CA HIS A 405 -10.85 31.09 -12.71
C HIS A 405 -10.10 31.90 -13.77
N GLU A 406 -8.81 31.63 -13.98
CA GLU A 406 -8.00 32.27 -15.01
C GLU A 406 -8.56 32.04 -16.41
N THR A 407 -9.05 30.83 -16.68
CA THR A 407 -9.69 30.46 -17.95
C THR A 407 -10.99 31.25 -18.18
N ILE A 408 -11.90 31.27 -17.20
CA ILE A 408 -13.15 32.04 -17.28
C ILE A 408 -12.85 33.54 -17.40
N TRP A 409 -11.85 34.03 -16.67
CA TRP A 409 -11.43 35.43 -16.74
C TRP A 409 -10.91 35.81 -18.12
N ALA A 410 -10.08 34.96 -18.74
CA ALA A 410 -9.59 35.17 -20.10
C ALA A 410 -10.74 35.20 -21.12
N GLN A 411 -11.70 34.27 -21.03
CA GLN A 411 -12.90 34.27 -21.88
C GLN A 411 -13.72 35.56 -21.72
N LEU A 412 -13.85 36.06 -20.48
CA LEU A 412 -14.54 37.31 -20.21
C LEU A 412 -13.84 38.52 -20.85
N GLN A 413 -12.50 38.56 -20.86
CA GLN A 413 -11.75 39.61 -21.55
C GLN A 413 -12.01 39.56 -23.07
N THR A 414 -11.99 38.37 -23.67
CA THR A 414 -12.32 38.19 -25.09
C THR A 414 -13.71 38.74 -25.43
N ILE A 415 -14.72 38.48 -24.58
CA ILE A 415 -16.08 39.01 -24.77
C ILE A 415 -16.10 40.55 -24.71
N LYS A 416 -15.35 41.15 -23.80
CA LYS A 416 -15.23 42.62 -23.71
C LYS A 416 -14.59 43.22 -24.95
N GLU A 417 -13.52 42.60 -25.45
CA GLU A 417 -12.85 43.05 -26.67
C GLU A 417 -13.78 43.01 -27.88
N LEU A 418 -14.53 41.92 -28.05
CA LEU A 418 -15.54 41.79 -29.11
C LEU A 418 -16.65 42.86 -28.99
N ALA A 419 -17.10 43.17 -27.77
CA ALA A 419 -18.09 44.22 -27.55
C ALA A 419 -17.56 45.62 -27.92
N ILE A 420 -16.30 45.91 -27.57
CA ILE A 420 -15.61 47.15 -27.97
C ILE A 420 -15.53 47.24 -29.50
N GLN A 421 -15.12 46.17 -30.18
CA GLN A 421 -15.07 46.11 -31.65
C GLN A 421 -16.44 46.33 -32.30
N ALA A 422 -17.52 45.85 -31.65
CA ALA A 422 -18.90 46.04 -32.09
C ALA A 422 -19.50 47.41 -31.70
N ASN A 423 -18.73 48.29 -31.05
CA ASN A 423 -19.20 49.56 -30.49
C ASN A 423 -20.42 49.38 -29.55
N LYS A 424 -20.37 48.35 -28.70
CA LYS A 424 -21.38 48.03 -27.68
C LYS A 424 -20.76 48.15 -26.30
N ASP A 425 -21.43 48.87 -25.41
CA ASP A 425 -21.09 48.90 -23.99
C ASP A 425 -21.77 47.73 -23.27
N ILE A 426 -20.95 46.80 -22.77
CA ILE A 426 -21.40 45.67 -21.95
C ILE A 426 -21.00 45.81 -20.47
N SER A 427 -20.36 46.89 -20.06
CA SER A 427 -19.96 47.12 -18.66
C SER A 427 -21.13 47.01 -17.67
N PRO A 428 -22.36 47.48 -17.99
CA PRO A 428 -23.51 47.25 -17.11
C PRO A 428 -23.82 45.76 -16.86
N CYS A 429 -23.44 44.87 -17.80
CA CYS A 429 -23.65 43.43 -17.71
C CYS A 429 -22.49 42.71 -16.99
N THR A 430 -21.25 43.20 -17.12
CA THR A 430 -20.06 42.51 -16.63
C THR A 430 -19.59 43.00 -15.27
N ASN A 431 -19.72 44.30 -14.94
CA ASN A 431 -19.13 44.88 -13.73
C ASN A 431 -19.58 44.19 -12.43
N ILE A 432 -20.87 43.84 -12.30
CA ILE A 432 -21.38 43.15 -11.10
C ILE A 432 -20.87 41.69 -11.04
N ARG A 433 -20.70 41.05 -12.20
CA ARG A 433 -20.32 39.63 -12.30
C ARG A 433 -18.81 39.43 -12.16
N GLU A 434 -18.00 40.40 -12.56
CA GLU A 434 -16.54 40.38 -12.40
C GLU A 434 -16.13 40.35 -10.94
N GLU A 435 -16.76 41.17 -10.11
CA GLU A 435 -16.49 41.16 -8.67
C GLU A 435 -16.81 39.79 -8.05
N LEU A 436 -17.94 39.19 -8.44
CA LEU A 436 -18.33 37.86 -7.98
C LEU A 436 -17.36 36.79 -8.49
N LEU A 437 -16.96 36.85 -9.76
CA LEU A 437 -16.02 35.92 -10.37
C LEU A 437 -14.65 35.96 -9.69
N ASN A 438 -14.16 37.15 -9.34
CA ASN A 438 -12.88 37.33 -8.63
C ASN A 438 -12.92 36.83 -7.17
N ARG A 439 -14.11 36.74 -6.57
CA ARG A 439 -14.30 36.22 -5.21
C ARG A 439 -14.56 34.72 -5.17
N LEU A 440 -15.02 34.15 -6.29
CA LEU A 440 -15.44 32.76 -6.41
C LEU A 440 -14.36 31.77 -5.96
N PRO A 441 -13.08 31.92 -6.37
CA PRO A 441 -12.02 30.99 -5.94
C PRO A 441 -11.90 30.89 -4.44
N GLY A 442 -11.88 32.04 -3.75
CA GLY A 442 -11.80 32.08 -2.28
C GLY A 442 -13.00 31.40 -1.62
N VAL A 443 -14.21 31.55 -2.18
CA VAL A 443 -15.41 30.89 -1.63
C VAL A 443 -15.32 29.37 -1.77
N PHE A 444 -14.86 28.85 -2.92
CA PHE A 444 -14.70 27.41 -3.11
C PHE A 444 -13.57 26.82 -2.27
N ILE A 445 -12.42 27.51 -2.19
CA ILE A 445 -11.30 27.12 -1.35
C ILE A 445 -11.73 27.07 0.13
N ASP A 446 -12.49 28.06 0.59
CA ASP A 446 -13.05 28.06 1.95
C ASP A 446 -13.97 26.86 2.18
N GLN A 447 -14.89 26.57 1.24
CA GLN A 447 -15.81 25.44 1.34
C GLN A 447 -15.10 24.09 1.37
N MET A 448 -14.11 23.90 0.49
CA MET A 448 -13.24 22.72 0.46
C MET A 448 -12.51 22.57 1.80
N GLY A 449 -11.91 23.65 2.32
CA GLY A 449 -11.27 23.66 3.62
C GLY A 449 -12.21 23.31 4.79
N TYR A 450 -13.46 23.79 4.78
CA TYR A 450 -14.47 23.42 5.77
C TYR A 450 -14.83 21.93 5.70
N CYS A 451 -15.00 21.38 4.49
CA CYS A 451 -15.32 19.98 4.26
C CYS A 451 -14.19 19.07 4.75
N MET A 452 -12.96 19.33 4.31
CA MET A 452 -11.78 18.54 4.67
C MET A 452 -11.45 18.68 6.16
N GLY A 453 -11.61 19.88 6.72
CA GLY A 453 -11.45 20.08 8.16
C GLY A 453 -12.43 19.27 9.01
N ALA A 454 -13.62 18.92 8.48
CA ALA A 454 -14.53 17.99 9.15
C ALA A 454 -14.00 16.55 9.12
N GLN A 455 -13.49 16.10 7.97
CA GLN A 455 -12.88 14.76 7.82
C GLN A 455 -11.65 14.60 8.71
N VAL A 456 -10.79 15.62 8.81
CA VAL A 456 -9.63 15.61 9.71
C VAL A 456 -10.04 15.46 11.18
N ARG A 457 -11.10 16.14 11.62
CA ARG A 457 -11.60 15.99 12.99
C ARG A 457 -12.17 14.60 13.25
N GLU A 458 -12.78 13.98 12.24
CA GLU A 458 -13.31 12.62 12.33
C GLU A 458 -12.17 11.58 12.38
N ALA A 459 -11.13 11.75 11.55
CA ALA A 459 -9.90 10.96 11.59
C ALA A 459 -9.21 11.05 12.97
N ASP A 460 -9.01 12.27 13.48
CA ASP A 460 -8.41 12.51 14.81
C ASP A 460 -9.23 11.81 15.92
N LYS A 461 -10.56 11.77 15.79
CA LYS A 461 -11.42 11.10 16.74
C LYS A 461 -11.23 9.58 16.69
N PHE A 462 -11.21 8.95 15.51
CA PHE A 462 -10.96 7.50 15.39
C PHE A 462 -9.60 7.12 15.97
N LEU A 463 -8.55 7.90 15.67
CA LEU A 463 -7.22 7.68 16.21
C LEU A 463 -7.19 7.78 17.75
N GLN A 464 -7.87 8.77 18.33
CA GLN A 464 -7.97 8.92 19.78
C GLN A 464 -8.77 7.79 20.45
N ASP A 465 -9.91 7.43 19.88
CA ASP A 465 -10.77 6.36 20.41
C ASP A 465 -10.02 5.02 20.39
N SER A 466 -9.26 4.73 19.34
CA SER A 466 -8.48 3.49 19.23
C SER A 466 -7.23 3.48 20.09
N ALA A 467 -6.50 4.59 20.23
CA ALA A 467 -5.41 4.70 21.20
C ALA A 467 -5.92 4.39 22.62
N TYR A 468 -7.10 4.91 22.97
CA TYR A 468 -7.74 4.61 24.25
C TYR A 468 -8.12 3.13 24.41
N ILE A 469 -8.65 2.48 23.36
CA ILE A 469 -8.96 1.05 23.36
C ILE A 469 -7.68 0.21 23.56
N ILE A 470 -6.60 0.56 22.86
CA ILE A 470 -5.29 -0.08 22.97
C ILE A 470 -4.75 0.05 24.40
N ASP A 471 -4.76 1.25 24.96
CA ASP A 471 -4.32 1.52 26.34
C ASP A 471 -5.13 0.71 27.36
N ILE A 472 -6.44 0.53 27.17
CA ILE A 472 -7.27 -0.26 28.10
C ILE A 472 -6.82 -1.73 28.18
N ASN A 473 -6.19 -2.30 27.16
CA ASN A 473 -5.75 -3.70 27.20
C ASN A 473 -4.77 -3.96 28.34
N ILE A 474 -4.01 -2.96 28.81
CA ILE A 474 -3.13 -3.12 29.97
C ILE A 474 -3.91 -3.40 31.27
N ASN A 475 -5.18 -2.98 31.35
CA ASN A 475 -6.02 -3.23 32.52
C ASN A 475 -6.27 -4.73 32.71
N LYS A 476 -6.31 -5.53 31.62
CA LYS A 476 -6.44 -6.98 31.71
C LYS A 476 -5.21 -7.60 32.36
N VAL A 477 -4.01 -7.14 32.02
CA VAL A 477 -2.75 -7.55 32.66
C VAL A 477 -2.76 -7.20 34.15
N HIS A 478 -3.18 -5.98 34.51
CA HIS A 478 -3.32 -5.57 35.92
C HIS A 478 -4.39 -6.36 36.68
N GLU A 479 -5.47 -6.78 36.00
CA GLU A 479 -6.47 -7.66 36.59
C GLU A 479 -5.86 -9.02 36.93
N LEU A 480 -5.12 -9.63 35.99
CA LEU A 480 -4.41 -10.90 36.20
C LEU A 480 -3.39 -10.79 37.34
N GLU A 481 -2.63 -9.69 37.39
CA GLU A 481 -1.70 -9.39 38.46
C GLU A 481 -2.37 -9.36 39.83
N HIS A 482 -3.51 -8.67 39.92
CA HIS A 482 -4.25 -8.56 41.16
C HIS A 482 -4.96 -9.87 41.55
N GLN A 483 -5.46 -10.66 40.59
CA GLN A 483 -6.00 -12.00 40.84
C GLN A 483 -4.91 -12.94 41.36
N LEU A 484 -3.72 -12.93 40.75
CA LEU A 484 -2.57 -13.74 41.16
C LEU A 484 -2.13 -13.38 42.58
N ASN A 485 -2.04 -12.09 42.89
CA ASN A 485 -1.71 -11.60 44.23
C ASN A 485 -2.74 -12.01 45.31
N ARG A 486 -4.03 -12.12 44.95
CA ARG A 486 -5.09 -12.58 45.86
C ARG A 486 -5.03 -14.08 46.14
N CYS A 487 -4.54 -14.88 45.21
CA CYS A 487 -4.46 -16.34 45.37
C CYS A 487 -3.42 -16.78 46.42
N GLY A 488 -2.43 -15.94 46.73
CA GLY A 488 -1.35 -16.29 47.67
C GLY A 488 -0.63 -17.57 47.24
N ASP A 489 -0.44 -18.51 48.17
CA ASP A 489 0.24 -19.78 47.91
C ASP A 489 -0.70 -20.93 47.46
N SER A 490 -1.95 -20.61 47.09
CA SER A 490 -2.95 -21.63 46.74
C SER A 490 -2.82 -22.07 45.29
N ILE A 491 -2.21 -23.24 45.06
CA ILE A 491 -2.01 -23.82 43.72
C ILE A 491 -3.33 -24.00 42.97
N GLN A 492 -4.40 -24.42 43.65
CA GLN A 492 -5.72 -24.59 43.05
C GLN A 492 -6.32 -23.27 42.55
N CYS A 493 -5.88 -22.14 43.11
CA CYS A 493 -6.28 -20.79 42.71
C CYS A 493 -5.39 -20.27 41.56
N VAL A 494 -4.10 -20.58 41.58
CA VAL A 494 -3.11 -20.08 40.59
C VAL A 494 -3.20 -20.78 39.24
N ALA A 495 -3.46 -22.10 39.21
CA ALA A 495 -3.53 -22.86 37.97
C ALA A 495 -4.43 -22.25 36.87
N PRO A 496 -5.69 -21.84 37.14
CA PRO A 496 -6.52 -21.20 36.10
C PRO A 496 -6.00 -19.83 35.67
N ILE A 497 -5.24 -19.12 36.51
CA ILE A 497 -4.66 -17.80 36.18
C ILE A 497 -3.49 -17.99 35.20
N VAL A 498 -2.65 -19.01 35.40
CA VAL A 498 -1.57 -19.37 34.48
C VAL A 498 -2.11 -19.64 33.07
N THR A 499 -3.16 -20.45 32.97
CA THR A 499 -3.80 -20.71 31.67
C THR A 499 -4.36 -19.44 31.01
N GLU A 500 -4.92 -18.52 31.80
CA GLU A 500 -5.40 -17.24 31.25
C GLU A 500 -4.23 -16.35 30.80
N ILE A 501 -3.11 -16.31 31.54
CA ILE A 501 -1.88 -15.61 31.14
C ILE A 501 -1.37 -16.16 29.80
N ASP A 502 -1.27 -17.49 29.66
CA ASP A 502 -0.84 -18.16 28.43
C ASP A 502 -1.70 -17.77 27.22
N LEU A 503 -3.02 -17.74 27.41
CA LEU A 503 -3.96 -17.34 26.35
C LEU A 503 -3.82 -15.86 26.01
N ASP A 504 -3.64 -15.00 27.02
CA ASP A 504 -3.54 -13.55 26.82
C ASP A 504 -2.19 -13.11 26.24
N MET A 505 -1.13 -13.92 26.38
CA MET A 505 0.15 -13.73 25.66
C MET A 505 -0.03 -13.79 24.14
N ILE A 506 -1.09 -14.42 23.65
CA ILE A 506 -1.42 -14.49 22.23
C ILE A 506 -2.54 -13.50 21.89
N ARG A 507 -3.60 -13.46 22.72
CA ARG A 507 -4.81 -12.68 22.42
C ARG A 507 -4.59 -11.17 22.48
N LEU A 508 -3.89 -10.66 23.51
CA LEU A 508 -3.75 -9.21 23.70
C LEU A 508 -2.93 -8.55 22.58
N PRO A 509 -1.75 -9.07 22.20
CA PRO A 509 -1.00 -8.57 21.03
C PRO A 509 -1.86 -8.53 19.76
N GLN A 510 -2.60 -9.61 19.49
CA GLN A 510 -3.43 -9.73 18.30
C GLN A 510 -4.60 -8.75 18.32
N ASN A 511 -5.21 -8.51 19.49
CA ASN A 511 -6.28 -7.52 19.63
C ASN A 511 -5.78 -6.10 19.37
N ILE A 512 -4.60 -5.74 19.92
CA ILE A 512 -3.95 -4.45 19.68
C ILE A 512 -3.69 -4.26 18.18
N LYS A 513 -3.08 -5.25 17.53
CA LYS A 513 -2.81 -5.23 16.08
C LYS A 513 -4.09 -5.08 15.25
N THR A 514 -5.14 -5.81 15.62
CA THR A 514 -6.43 -5.78 14.93
C THR A 514 -7.07 -4.39 15.01
N GLU A 515 -6.97 -3.72 16.18
CA GLU A 515 -7.49 -2.37 16.37
C GLU A 515 -6.76 -1.35 15.48
N VAL A 516 -5.42 -1.40 15.43
CA VAL A 516 -4.61 -0.53 14.54
C VAL A 516 -5.00 -0.73 13.08
N GLN A 517 -5.15 -1.99 12.64
CA GLN A 517 -5.55 -2.33 11.27
C GLN A 517 -6.96 -1.81 10.94
N ALA A 518 -7.89 -1.92 11.87
CA ALA A 518 -9.26 -1.40 11.70
C ALA A 518 -9.26 0.12 11.48
N VAL A 519 -8.48 0.87 12.26
CA VAL A 519 -8.32 2.33 12.07
C VAL A 519 -7.70 2.66 10.72
N GLY A 520 -6.66 1.93 10.31
CA GLY A 520 -6.04 2.13 9.00
C GLY A 520 -7.05 1.99 7.84
N SER A 521 -7.97 1.02 7.94
CA SER A 521 -9.04 0.84 6.96
C SER A 521 -10.06 2.00 6.96
N LEU A 522 -10.45 2.49 8.15
CA LEU A 522 -11.34 3.64 8.29
C LEU A 522 -10.72 4.92 7.72
N LEU A 523 -9.44 5.16 8.00
CA LEU A 523 -8.72 6.32 7.46
C LEU A 523 -8.61 6.27 5.94
N THR A 524 -8.39 5.08 5.35
CA THR A 524 -8.44 4.91 3.89
C THR A 524 -9.80 5.34 3.31
N THR A 525 -10.90 5.00 3.98
CA THR A 525 -12.24 5.41 3.56
C THR A 525 -12.45 6.93 3.69
N LEU A 526 -11.91 7.54 4.75
CA LEU A 526 -11.95 8.99 4.93
C LEU A 526 -11.10 9.72 3.88
N LYS A 527 -9.97 9.16 3.41
CA LYS A 527 -9.17 9.77 2.32
C LYS A 527 -10.00 9.94 1.04
N ILE A 528 -10.82 8.95 0.69
CA ILE A 528 -11.77 9.07 -0.43
C ILE A 528 -12.77 10.21 -0.19
N SER A 529 -13.24 10.38 1.05
CA SER A 529 -14.16 11.47 1.40
C SER A 529 -13.48 12.85 1.33
N VAL A 530 -12.18 12.91 1.63
CA VAL A 530 -11.34 14.11 1.47
C VAL A 530 -11.16 14.44 0.00
N GLN A 531 -10.92 13.45 -0.87
CA GLN A 531 -10.86 13.62 -2.32
C GLN A 531 -12.19 14.12 -2.88
N ASN A 532 -13.34 13.62 -2.39
CA ASN A 532 -14.66 14.09 -2.81
C ASN A 532 -14.99 15.53 -2.35
N CYS A 533 -14.24 16.08 -1.39
CA CYS A 533 -14.40 17.47 -0.97
C CYS A 533 -13.69 18.44 -1.92
N ALA A 534 -12.61 18.00 -2.57
CA ALA A 534 -11.92 18.74 -3.62
C ALA A 534 -12.71 18.60 -4.94
#